data_AF-T0Y4Z2-F1
#
_entry.id   AF-T0Y4Z2-F1
#
_cell.length_a   1.000
_cell.length_b   1.000
_cell.length_c   1.000
_cell.angle_alpha   90.00
_cell.angle_beta   90.00
_cell.angle_gamma   90.00
#
_symmetry.space_group_name_H-M   'P 1'
#
loop_
_entity.id
_entity.type
_entity.pdbx_description
1 polymer ?
#
loop_
_entity_poly.entity_id
_entity_poly.type
_entity_poly.pdbx_seq_one_letter_code
_entity_poly.pdbx_strand_id
1 'polypeptide(L)'
;NRTIGEITSTYIDSFHSDMNRLKVLPPSVEPRATLYLDHMINLIQRLLDNGHAYIKDGSVYFRVRSYSAYGELSHQQISELRSGARVESDEDKEDPLDFALWKGMKEGEPYYEAPFWCRKAWMAYRMLGDESP
;
A
#
# COMPACT_ATOMS: atom_id res chain seq x y z
N ASN A 1 26.01 -7.66 1.07
CA ASN A 1 24.59 -7.50 0.68
C ASN A 1 24.13 -6.14 1.16
N ARG A 2 23.49 -5.29 0.34
CA ARG A 2 23.06 -3.95 0.76
C ARG A 2 21.67 -4.01 1.38
N THR A 3 21.43 -3.23 2.43
CA THR A 3 20.11 -3.11 3.07
C THR A 3 19.17 -2.24 2.23
N ILE A 4 17.86 -2.34 2.46
CA ILE A 4 16.86 -1.48 1.80
C ILE A 4 17.11 -0.01 2.13
N GLY A 5 17.50 0.31 3.36
CA GLY A 5 17.86 1.66 3.77
C GLY A 5 19.05 2.21 2.98
N GLU A 6 20.08 1.41 2.76
CA GLU A 6 21.26 1.83 1.98
C GLU A 6 20.93 2.04 0.50
N ILE A 7 20.08 1.19 -0.08
CA ILE A 7 19.66 1.32 -1.48
C ILE A 7 18.81 2.57 -1.65
N THR A 8 17.81 2.76 -0.80
CA THR A 8 16.91 3.92 -0.85
C THR A 8 17.67 5.24 -0.63
N SER A 9 18.60 5.29 0.33
CA SER A 9 19.42 6.50 0.55
C SER A 9 20.22 6.88 -0.69
N THR A 10 20.88 5.93 -1.35
CA THR A 10 21.68 6.22 -2.56
C THR A 10 20.83 6.82 -3.67
N TYR A 11 19.63 6.30 -3.90
CA TYR A 11 18.78 6.83 -4.96
C TYR A 11 18.12 8.17 -4.58
N ILE A 12 17.82 8.40 -3.30
CA ILE A 12 17.37 9.72 -2.80
C ILE A 12 18.48 10.76 -3.03
N ASP A 13 19.71 10.46 -2.66
CA ASP A 13 20.85 11.37 -2.81
C ASP A 13 21.12 11.69 -4.29
N SER A 14 21.03 10.68 -5.15
CA SER A 14 21.17 10.86 -6.60
C SER A 14 20.06 11.76 -7.17
N PHE A 15 18.81 11.53 -6.75
CA PHE A 15 17.66 12.34 -7.18
C PHE A 15 17.84 13.81 -6.77
N HIS A 16 18.24 14.08 -5.53
CA HIS A 16 18.48 15.45 -5.06
C HIS A 16 19.63 16.13 -5.78
N SER A 17 20.71 15.40 -6.09
CA SER A 17 21.82 15.90 -6.90
C SER A 17 21.35 16.36 -8.28
N ASP A 18 20.55 15.54 -8.97
CA ASP A 18 20.04 15.88 -10.30
C ASP A 18 19.04 17.04 -10.27
N MET A 19 18.15 17.09 -9.28
CA MET A 19 17.22 18.21 -9.11
C MET A 19 17.96 19.54 -8.86
N ASN A 20 19.03 19.51 -8.06
CA ASN A 20 19.87 20.68 -7.82
C ASN A 20 20.59 21.13 -9.10
N ARG A 21 21.11 20.20 -9.91
CA ARG A 21 21.72 20.52 -11.22
C ARG A 21 20.74 21.17 -12.18
N LEU A 22 19.47 20.78 -12.12
CA LEU A 22 18.36 21.38 -12.87
C LEU A 22 17.84 22.70 -12.25
N LYS A 23 18.44 23.16 -11.13
CA LYS A 23 18.02 24.36 -10.38
C LYS A 23 16.57 24.30 -9.91
N VAL A 24 16.05 23.09 -9.66
CA VAL A 24 14.74 22.89 -9.05
C VAL A 24 14.83 23.27 -7.58
N LEU A 25 13.87 24.07 -7.11
CA LEU A 25 13.82 24.46 -5.71
C LEU A 25 13.47 23.24 -4.84
N PRO A 26 14.12 23.06 -3.68
CA PRO A 26 13.74 21.99 -2.76
C PRO A 26 12.31 22.20 -2.27
N PRO A 27 11.54 21.12 -2.08
CA PRO A 27 10.21 21.22 -1.50
C PRO A 27 10.31 21.71 -0.05
N SER A 28 9.28 22.41 0.44
CA SER A 28 9.21 22.81 1.85
C SER A 28 9.04 21.61 2.79
N VAL A 29 8.46 20.51 2.31
CA VAL A 29 8.27 19.25 3.04
C VAL A 29 8.42 18.08 2.08
N GLU A 30 9.22 17.08 2.46
CA GLU A 30 9.44 15.85 1.67
C GLU A 30 9.15 14.61 2.54
N PRO A 31 7.86 14.23 2.71
CA PRO A 31 7.48 13.13 3.56
C PRO A 31 7.87 11.78 2.95
N ARG A 32 8.49 10.91 3.75
CA ARG A 32 8.77 9.53 3.34
C ARG A 32 7.59 8.64 3.67
N ALA A 33 7.14 7.81 2.74
CA ALA A 33 6.01 6.88 2.95
C ALA A 33 6.16 6.05 4.24
N THR A 34 7.37 5.58 4.53
CA THR A 34 7.70 4.79 5.72
C THR A 34 7.53 5.54 7.05
N LEU A 35 7.43 6.88 7.03
CA LEU A 35 7.20 7.71 8.22
C LEU A 35 5.73 8.08 8.43
N TYR A 36 4.83 7.70 7.51
CA TYR A 36 3.41 8.10 7.53
C TYR A 36 2.47 6.88 7.63
N LEU A 37 2.98 5.75 8.09
CA LEU A 37 2.22 4.49 8.19
C LEU A 37 0.94 4.66 9.03
N ASP A 38 1.02 5.35 10.17
CA ASP A 38 -0.14 5.59 11.04
C ASP A 38 -1.24 6.38 10.33
N HIS A 39 -0.87 7.35 9.50
CA HIS A 39 -1.84 8.12 8.70
C HIS A 39 -2.51 7.24 7.64
N MET A 40 -1.74 6.39 6.97
CA MET A 40 -2.28 5.44 5.99
C MET A 40 -3.23 4.44 6.67
N ILE A 41 -2.82 3.86 7.80
CA ILE A 41 -3.64 2.93 8.59
C ILE A 41 -4.96 3.59 9.02
N ASN A 42 -4.90 4.82 9.52
CA ASN A 42 -6.10 5.56 9.93
C ASN A 42 -7.03 5.87 8.75
N LEU A 43 -6.49 6.23 7.59
CA LEU A 43 -7.28 6.43 6.38
C LEU A 43 -7.97 5.13 5.94
N ILE A 44 -7.22 4.02 5.95
CA ILE A 44 -7.75 2.71 5.58
C ILE A 44 -8.85 2.27 6.54
N GLN A 45 -8.68 2.46 7.85
CA GLN A 45 -9.71 2.17 8.84
C GLN A 45 -11.00 2.94 8.53
N ARG A 46 -10.91 4.24 8.24
CA ARG A 46 -12.08 5.04 7.86
C ARG A 46 -12.75 4.52 6.59
N LEU A 47 -11.98 4.06 5.60
CA LEU A 47 -12.55 3.49 4.37
C LEU A 47 -13.27 2.17 4.65
N LEU A 48 -12.73 1.32 5.53
CA LEU A 48 -13.38 0.09 5.98
C LEU A 48 -14.69 0.41 6.72
N ASP A 49 -14.66 1.34 7.67
CA ASP A 49 -15.82 1.71 8.48
C ASP A 49 -16.97 2.28 7.64
N ASN A 50 -16.65 2.98 6.54
CA ASN A 50 -17.62 3.55 5.62
C ASN A 50 -18.02 2.61 4.47
N GLY A 51 -17.56 1.35 4.45
CA GLY A 51 -17.91 0.37 3.42
C GLY A 51 -17.24 0.60 2.05
N HIS A 52 -16.24 1.49 1.99
CA HIS A 52 -15.46 1.78 0.79
C HIS A 52 -14.24 0.88 0.60
N ALA A 53 -13.91 0.08 1.60
CA ALA A 53 -12.86 -0.91 1.52
C ALA A 53 -13.33 -2.28 2.04
N TYR A 54 -12.56 -3.31 1.77
CA TYR A 54 -12.77 -4.65 2.31
C TYR A 54 -11.46 -5.39 2.53
N ILE A 55 -11.49 -6.39 3.41
CA ILE A 55 -10.34 -7.23 3.73
C ILE A 55 -10.51 -8.56 2.99
N LYS A 56 -9.47 -9.01 2.30
CA LYS A 56 -9.40 -10.34 1.69
C LYS A 56 -7.96 -10.85 1.74
N ASP A 57 -7.79 -12.07 2.25
CA ASP A 57 -6.51 -12.78 2.36
C ASP A 57 -5.38 -11.95 3.00
N GLY A 58 -5.72 -11.28 4.11
CA GLY A 58 -4.78 -10.42 4.86
C GLY A 58 -4.43 -9.09 4.18
N SER A 59 -4.95 -8.84 2.98
CA SER A 59 -4.83 -7.58 2.26
C SER A 59 -6.10 -6.75 2.40
N VAL A 60 -5.98 -5.44 2.20
CA VAL A 60 -7.11 -4.50 2.16
C VAL A 60 -7.20 -3.87 0.78
N TYR A 61 -8.40 -3.86 0.23
CA TYR A 61 -8.70 -3.35 -1.10
C TYR A 61 -9.73 -2.23 -1.02
N PHE A 62 -9.59 -1.23 -1.89
CA PHE A 62 -10.60 -0.21 -2.12
C PHE A 62 -11.65 -0.73 -3.10
N ARG A 63 -12.93 -0.63 -2.75
CA ARG A 63 -14.06 -1.02 -3.58
C ARG A 63 -14.41 0.11 -4.53
N VAL A 64 -13.90 0.08 -5.77
CA VAL A 64 -14.07 1.16 -6.75
C VAL A 64 -15.55 1.48 -6.98
N ARG A 65 -16.39 0.45 -7.10
CA ARG A 65 -17.84 0.63 -7.32
C ARG A 65 -18.59 1.28 -6.17
N SER A 66 -18.01 1.34 -4.97
CA SER A 66 -18.63 2.00 -3.82
C SER A 66 -18.55 3.53 -3.90
N TYR A 67 -17.73 4.09 -4.80
CA TYR A 67 -17.52 5.53 -4.93
C TYR A 67 -17.90 5.99 -6.34
N SER A 68 -19.08 6.60 -6.47
CA SER A 68 -19.66 6.96 -7.77
C SER A 68 -18.85 8.01 -8.55
N ALA A 69 -18.09 8.85 -7.85
CA ALA A 69 -17.22 9.88 -8.42
C ALA A 69 -15.85 9.34 -8.87
N TYR A 70 -15.64 8.02 -8.83
CA TYR A 70 -14.39 7.44 -9.32
C TYR A 70 -14.23 7.64 -10.83
N GLY A 71 -13.10 8.22 -11.25
CA GLY A 71 -12.80 8.52 -12.65
C GLY A 71 -13.05 9.98 -13.07
N GLU A 72 -13.58 10.82 -12.18
CA GLU A 72 -13.80 12.25 -12.46
C GLU A 72 -12.52 12.98 -12.89
N LEU A 73 -11.40 12.73 -12.21
CA LEU A 73 -10.11 13.37 -12.51
C LEU A 73 -9.54 12.97 -13.88
N SER A 74 -9.78 11.73 -14.32
CA SER A 74 -9.32 11.23 -15.61
C SER A 74 -10.36 11.41 -16.72
N HIS A 75 -11.55 11.94 -16.41
CA HIS A 75 -12.70 12.02 -17.30
C HIS A 75 -13.12 10.66 -17.90
N GLN A 76 -12.98 9.58 -17.12
CA GLN A 76 -13.34 8.22 -17.55
C GLN A 76 -14.46 7.68 -16.71
N GLN A 77 -15.47 7.07 -17.36
CA GLN A 77 -16.53 6.38 -16.63
C GLN A 77 -16.05 5.01 -16.15
N ILE A 78 -16.53 4.57 -14.97
CA ILE A 78 -16.22 3.24 -14.41
C ILE A 78 -16.55 2.11 -15.40
N SER A 79 -17.60 2.29 -16.22
CA SER A 79 -17.97 1.36 -17.29
C SER A 79 -16.90 1.24 -18.39
N GLU A 80 -16.19 2.32 -18.70
CA GLU A 80 -15.18 2.41 -19.75
C GLU A 80 -13.80 1.94 -19.26
N LEU A 81 -13.54 2.02 -17.95
CA LEU A 81 -12.29 1.58 -17.32
C LEU A 81 -11.99 0.07 -17.49
N ARG A 82 -12.99 -0.74 -17.86
CA ARG A 82 -12.83 -2.17 -18.12
C ARG A 82 -11.94 -2.50 -19.32
N SER A 83 -11.78 -1.59 -20.28
CA SER A 83 -11.05 -1.86 -21.54
C SER A 83 -9.52 -1.78 -21.43
N GLY A 84 -8.98 -1.18 -20.36
CA GLY A 84 -7.55 -0.86 -20.25
C GLY A 84 -6.81 -1.52 -19.08
N ALA A 85 -7.53 -2.18 -18.18
CA ALA A 85 -6.90 -2.88 -17.07
C ALA A 85 -6.10 -4.07 -17.63
N ARG A 86 -4.77 -4.01 -17.57
CA ARG A 86 -3.93 -5.21 -17.71
C ARG A 86 -4.38 -6.18 -16.63
N VAL A 87 -5.22 -7.14 -17.03
CA VAL A 87 -5.74 -8.20 -16.17
C VAL A 87 -4.57 -9.14 -15.87
N GLU A 88 -3.71 -8.76 -14.94
CA GLU A 88 -3.26 -9.78 -13.99
C GLU A 88 -4.51 -10.13 -13.20
N SER A 89 -5.06 -11.30 -13.52
CA SER A 89 -6.16 -11.90 -12.78
C SER A 89 -5.69 -12.18 -11.36
N ASP A 90 -5.67 -11.14 -10.52
CA ASP A 90 -5.73 -11.33 -9.07
C ASP A 90 -7.11 -11.97 -8.83
N GLU A 91 -7.16 -13.32 -8.80
CA GLU A 91 -8.33 -14.14 -8.43
C GLU A 91 -8.88 -13.75 -7.03
N ASP A 92 -8.15 -12.89 -6.33
CA ASP A 92 -8.38 -12.45 -4.97
C ASP A 92 -9.18 -11.15 -4.85
N LYS A 93 -9.63 -10.49 -5.92
CA LYS A 93 -10.44 -9.25 -5.82
C LYS A 93 -11.94 -9.50 -5.90
N GLU A 94 -12.76 -8.62 -5.32
CA GLU A 94 -14.23 -8.64 -5.50
C GLU A 94 -14.61 -8.07 -6.88
N ASP A 95 -13.95 -7.00 -7.31
CA ASP A 95 -14.04 -6.46 -8.67
C ASP A 95 -12.63 -6.28 -9.28
N PRO A 96 -12.44 -6.56 -10.59
CA PRO A 96 -11.15 -6.33 -11.27
C PRO A 96 -10.62 -4.90 -11.19
N LEU A 97 -11.50 -3.91 -10.99
CA LEU A 97 -11.12 -2.51 -10.84
C LEU A 97 -10.59 -2.19 -9.44
N ASP A 98 -10.84 -3.04 -8.45
CA ASP A 98 -10.41 -2.80 -7.08
C ASP A 98 -8.87 -2.84 -6.98
N PHE A 99 -8.32 -1.97 -6.13
CA PHE A 99 -6.88 -1.84 -5.94
C PHE A 99 -6.51 -1.96 -4.47
N ALA A 100 -5.30 -2.46 -4.21
CA ALA A 100 -4.82 -2.67 -2.86
C ALA A 100 -4.51 -1.34 -2.17
N LEU A 101 -5.08 -1.17 -0.97
CA LEU A 101 -4.72 -0.13 -0.02
C LEU A 101 -3.61 -0.61 0.93
N TRP A 102 -3.64 -1.90 1.27
CA TRP A 102 -2.62 -2.57 2.09
C TRP A 102 -2.43 -3.99 1.57
N LYS A 103 -1.19 -4.43 1.38
CA LYS A 103 -0.89 -5.82 1.02
C LYS A 103 -0.52 -6.59 2.28
N GLY A 104 -1.11 -7.78 2.43
CA GLY A 104 -0.73 -8.71 3.47
C GLY A 104 0.73 -9.12 3.34
N MET A 105 1.33 -9.55 4.46
CA MET A 105 2.72 -9.99 4.49
C MET A 105 2.93 -11.24 3.63
N LYS A 106 4.03 -11.27 2.88
CA LYS A 106 4.58 -12.48 2.28
C LYS A 106 5.88 -12.86 2.95
N GLU A 107 6.21 -14.15 2.94
CA GLU A 107 7.45 -14.65 3.52
C GLU A 107 8.66 -14.04 2.81
N GLY A 108 9.64 -13.58 3.59
CA GLY A 108 10.87 -12.96 3.06
C GLY A 108 10.74 -11.50 2.63
N GLU A 109 9.55 -10.90 2.68
CA GLU A 109 9.34 -9.48 2.36
C GLU A 109 9.38 -8.59 3.62
N PRO A 110 9.85 -7.34 3.51
CA PRO A 110 9.73 -6.36 4.58
C PRO A 110 8.26 -6.11 4.92
N TYR A 111 7.94 -6.05 6.20
CA TYR A 111 6.59 -5.81 6.68
C TYR A 111 6.58 -4.74 7.78
N TYR A 112 5.40 -4.19 8.05
CA TYR A 112 5.16 -3.25 9.13
C TYR A 112 4.03 -3.77 10.01
N GLU A 113 4.09 -3.48 11.31
CA GLU A 113 2.98 -3.75 12.21
C GLU A 113 1.78 -2.86 11.83
N ALA A 114 0.61 -3.48 11.75
CA ALA A 114 -0.65 -2.81 11.46
C ALA A 114 -1.79 -3.47 12.27
N PRO A 115 -2.97 -2.83 12.40
CA PRO A 115 -4.08 -3.35 13.19
C PRO A 115 -4.50 -4.76 12.78
N PHE A 116 -5.27 -5.44 13.63
CA PHE A 116 -5.55 -6.87 13.50
C PHE A 116 -6.21 -7.28 12.17
N TRP A 117 -6.88 -6.37 11.46
CA TRP A 117 -7.41 -6.62 10.12
C TRP A 117 -6.32 -6.81 9.05
N CYS A 118 -5.11 -6.27 9.23
CA CYS A 118 -3.94 -6.58 8.40
C CYS A 118 -3.30 -7.94 8.75
N ARG A 119 -3.65 -8.53 9.90
CA ARG A 119 -2.92 -9.66 10.51
C ARG A 119 -3.58 -11.02 10.28
N LYS A 120 -4.31 -11.23 9.18
CA LYS A 120 -4.73 -12.59 8.81
C LYS A 120 -3.58 -13.38 8.16
N ALA A 121 -2.57 -13.64 8.98
CA ALA A 121 -1.66 -14.80 8.92
C ALA A 121 -1.07 -15.14 10.32
N TRP A 122 -1.46 -14.48 11.41
CA TRP A 122 -0.82 -14.59 12.72
C TRP A 122 -1.52 -15.53 13.72
N MET A 123 -2.15 -16.60 13.25
CA MET A 123 -2.65 -17.66 14.17
C MET A 123 -1.72 -18.87 14.32
N ALA A 124 -0.43 -18.76 13.98
CA ALA A 124 0.51 -19.88 14.14
C ALA A 124 1.79 -19.60 14.94
N TYR A 125 2.21 -18.36 15.21
CA TYR A 125 3.50 -18.13 15.88
C TYR A 125 3.45 -17.04 16.95
N ARG A 126 2.73 -17.34 18.04
CA ARG A 126 3.15 -16.92 19.37
C ARG A 126 3.00 -18.14 20.28
N MET A 127 4.13 -18.58 20.82
CA MET A 127 4.24 -19.51 21.95
C MET A 127 4.23 -21.02 21.65
N LEU A 128 5.13 -21.48 20.78
CA LEU A 128 6.04 -22.55 21.24
C LEU A 128 7.24 -21.84 21.86
N GLY A 129 7.05 -21.44 23.12
CA GLY A 129 8.16 -21.06 23.98
C GLY A 129 8.81 -22.34 24.47
N ASP A 130 9.85 -22.76 23.76
CA ASP A 130 10.93 -23.53 24.36
C ASP A 130 12.21 -23.19 23.59
N GLU A 131 13.07 -22.37 24.18
CA GLU A 131 14.27 -22.87 24.84
C GLU A 131 15.11 -21.67 25.32
N SER A 132 15.51 -21.74 26.60
CA SER A 132 16.59 -20.93 27.19
C SER A 132 17.94 -21.35 26.56
N PRO A 133 19.00 -20.52 26.61
CA PRO A 133 19.63 -20.04 27.84
C PRO A 133 19.68 -18.51 27.99
#